data_AF-A0A959PYX8-F1
#
_entry.id   AF-A0A959PYX8-F1
#
_cell.length_a   1.000
_cell.length_b   1.000
_cell.length_c   1.000
_cell.angle_alpha   90.00
_cell.angle_beta   90.00
_cell.angle_gamma   90.00
#
_symmetry.space_group_name_H-M   'P 1'
#
loop_
_entity.id
_entity.type
_entity.pdbx_description
1 polymer ?
#
loop_
_entity_poly.entity_id
_entity_poly.type
_entity_poly.pdbx_seq_one_letter_code
_entity_poly.pdbx_strand_id
1 'polypeptide(L)' 'MKTQYYTATSLDGFIATEDDSLDWLFTLGDVNETSYPAFIAEVGALAMGSATYEWMLRHADHVSSSVG' A
#
# COMPACT_ATOMS: atom_id res chain seq x y z
N MET A 1 6.50 22.22 -5.48
CA MET A 1 6.90 20.82 -5.25
C MET A 1 6.42 20.41 -3.87
N LYS A 2 5.71 19.28 -3.73
CA LYS A 2 5.24 18.75 -2.44
C LYS A 2 5.73 17.31 -2.29
N THR A 3 6.20 16.94 -1.10
CA THR A 3 6.46 15.56 -0.73
C THR A 3 5.31 15.10 0.16
N GLN A 4 4.66 13.99 -0.20
CA GLN A 4 3.48 13.48 0.50
C GLN A 4 3.77 12.06 0.96
N TYR A 5 3.38 11.75 2.20
CA TYR A 5 3.37 10.39 2.73
C TYR A 5 1.93 9.89 2.78
N TYR A 6 1.65 8.80 2.09
CA TYR A 6 0.32 8.20 1.99
C TYR A 6 0.44 6.71 2.32
N THR A 7 -0.22 6.26 3.38
CA THR A 7 -0.17 4.87 3.85
C THR A 7 -1.47 4.47 4.54
N ALA A 8 -1.76 3.17 4.55
CA ALA A 8 -2.67 2.57 5.51
C ALA A 8 -1.94 2.31 6.84
N THR A 9 -2.70 2.23 7.93
CA THR A 9 -2.21 1.86 9.26
C THR A 9 -3.34 1.20 10.05
N SER A 10 -2.99 0.30 10.95
CA SER A 10 -3.89 -0.13 12.02
C SER A 10 -4.21 1.05 12.95
N LEU A 11 -5.25 0.88 13.77
CA LEU A 11 -5.69 1.91 14.72
C LEU A 11 -4.60 2.28 15.75
N ASP A 12 -3.76 1.32 16.11
CA ASP A 12 -2.64 1.47 17.04
C ASP A 12 -1.32 1.90 16.36
N GLY A 13 -1.34 2.18 15.05
CA GLY A 13 -0.25 2.87 14.37
C GLY A 13 0.78 2.00 13.65
N PHE A 14 0.48 0.71 13.42
CA PHE A 14 1.36 -0.22 12.72
C PHE A 14 0.92 -0.45 11.27
N ILE A 15 1.88 -0.66 10.38
CA ILE A 15 1.62 -0.91 8.94
C ILE A 15 1.63 -2.41 8.65
N ALA A 16 2.63 -3.12 9.15
CA ALA A 16 2.77 -4.56 9.01
C ALA A 16 2.72 -5.23 10.39
N THR A 17 2.34 -6.51 10.38
CA THR A 17 2.42 -7.38 11.54
C THR A 17 3.87 -7.78 11.84
N GLU A 18 4.11 -8.43 12.98
CA GLU A 18 5.46 -8.84 13.41
C GLU A 18 6.13 -9.85 12.47
N ASP A 19 5.35 -10.53 11.62
CA ASP A 19 5.80 -11.48 10.60
C ASP A 19 5.86 -10.86 9.17
N ASP A 20 5.92 -9.52 9.06
CA ASP A 20 5.97 -8.77 7.80
C ASP A 20 4.75 -8.98 6.87
N SER A 21 3.59 -9.36 7.43
CA SER A 21 2.34 -9.54 6.67
C SER A 21 1.49 -8.27 6.60
N LEU A 22 0.76 -8.14 5.48
CA LEU A 22 -0.28 -7.13 5.25
C LEU A 22 -1.68 -7.76 5.10
N ASP A 23 -1.87 -9.03 5.45
CA ASP A 23 -3.13 -9.76 5.22
C ASP A 23 -4.34 -9.08 5.87
N TRP A 24 -4.13 -8.46 7.03
CA TRP A 24 -5.15 -7.68 7.73
C TRP A 24 -5.77 -6.60 6.84
N LEU A 25 -4.96 -5.97 5.98
CA LEU A 25 -5.36 -4.85 5.12
C LEU A 25 -6.29 -5.30 4.00
N PHE A 26 -6.02 -6.46 3.39
CA PHE A 26 -6.77 -6.94 2.22
C PHE A 26 -8.21 -7.38 2.55
N THR A 27 -8.55 -7.51 3.83
CA THR A 27 -9.91 -7.85 4.27
C THR A 27 -10.87 -6.64 4.32
N LEU A 28 -10.36 -5.41 4.16
CA LEU A 28 -11.09 -4.19 4.51
C LEU A 28 -11.89 -3.55 3.36
N GLY A 29 -11.71 -4.00 2.11
CA GLY A 29 -12.48 -3.51 0.96
C GLY A 29 -11.64 -3.31 -0.30
N ASP A 30 -12.25 -2.76 -1.34
CA ASP A 30 -11.61 -2.49 -2.62
C ASP A 30 -10.85 -1.15 -2.58
N VAL A 31 -9.57 -1.18 -2.98
CA VAL A 31 -8.73 0.02 -3.09
C VAL A 31 -9.30 1.05 -4.07
N ASN A 32 -10.04 0.61 -5.08
CA ASN A 32 -10.65 1.47 -6.08
C ASN A 32 -11.80 2.32 -5.51
N GLU A 33 -12.38 1.91 -4.38
CA GLU A 33 -13.41 2.69 -3.67
C GLU A 33 -12.82 3.69 -2.66
N THR A 34 -11.48 3.74 -2.54
CA THR A 34 -10.77 4.67 -1.66
C THR A 34 -10.38 5.97 -2.37
N SER A 35 -9.71 6.88 -1.66
CA SER A 35 -9.11 8.08 -2.26
C SER A 35 -7.83 7.80 -3.06
N TYR A 36 -7.32 6.57 -3.05
CA TYR A 36 -6.04 6.22 -3.66
C TYR A 36 -5.98 6.49 -5.17
N PRO A 37 -6.99 6.14 -6.00
CA PRO A 37 -6.94 6.39 -7.44
C PRO A 37 -6.79 7.88 -7.78
N ALA A 38 -7.51 8.75 -7.07
CA ALA A 38 -7.40 10.21 -7.24
C ALA A 38 -6.05 10.75 -6.73
N PHE A 39 -5.51 10.17 -5.65
CA PHE A 39 -4.21 10.54 -5.11
C PHE A 39 -3.07 10.19 -6.09
N ILE A 40 -3.00 8.95 -6.57
CA ILE A 40 -1.88 8.47 -7.37
C ILE A 40 -1.84 9.12 -8.76
N ALA A 41 -2.99 9.53 -9.30
CA ALA A 41 -3.08 10.25 -10.59
C ALA A 41 -2.28 11.57 -10.61
N GLU A 42 -2.10 12.20 -9.45
CA GLU A 42 -1.36 13.47 -9.29
C GLU A 42 0.12 13.27 -8.90
N VAL A 43 0.57 12.01 -8.72
CA VAL A 43 1.92 11.67 -8.28
C VAL A 43 2.82 11.34 -9.47
N GLY A 44 3.81 12.19 -9.73
CA GLY A 44 4.77 12.00 -10.83
C GLY A 44 5.95 11.07 -10.52
N ALA A 45 6.24 10.79 -9.24
CA ALA A 45 7.33 9.92 -8.83
C ALA A 45 7.06 9.31 -7.44
N LEU A 46 7.54 8.07 -7.24
CA LEU A 46 7.45 7.33 -5.99
C LEU A 46 8.85 7.12 -5.40
N ALA A 47 8.94 7.19 -4.08
CA ALA A 47 10.13 6.82 -3.32
C ALA A 47 9.71 5.93 -2.15
N MET A 48 10.41 4.81 -1.95
CA MET A 48 10.12 3.83 -0.90
C MET A 48 11.42 3.18 -0.40
N GLY A 49 11.37 2.57 0.79
CA GLY A 49 12.48 1.79 1.33
C GLY A 49 12.63 0.43 0.65
N SER A 50 13.79 -0.21 0.82
CA SER A 50 14.06 -1.55 0.24
C SER A 50 13.08 -2.60 0.73
N ALA A 51 12.74 -2.60 2.02
CA ALA A 51 11.78 -3.54 2.60
C ALA A 51 10.40 -3.46 1.90
N THR A 52 9.88 -2.25 1.68
CA THR A 52 8.62 -2.03 0.94
C THR A 52 8.73 -2.51 -0.50
N TYR A 53 9.84 -2.19 -1.18
CA TYR A 53 10.04 -2.59 -2.58
C TYR A 53 10.13 -4.11 -2.74
N GLU A 54 10.92 -4.78 -1.90
CA GLU A 54 11.06 -6.22 -1.91
C GLU A 54 9.76 -6.94 -1.54
N TRP A 55 9.00 -6.38 -0.60
CA TRP A 55 7.68 -6.91 -0.26
C TRP A 55 6.74 -6.86 -1.46
N MET A 56 6.68 -5.72 -2.18
CA MET A 56 5.88 -5.58 -3.41
C MET A 56 6.31 -6.57 -4.49
N LEU A 57 7.62 -6.77 -4.69
CA LEU A 57 8.13 -7.73 -5.67
C LEU A 57 7.72 -9.17 -5.35
N ARG A 58 7.78 -9.58 -4.07
CA ARG A 58 7.38 -10.93 -3.65
C ARG A 58 5.88 -11.18 -3.77
N HIS A 59 5.07 -10.13 -3.68
CA HIS A 59 3.60 -10.22 -3.62
C HIS A 59 2.90 -9.60 -4.84
N ALA A 60 3.62 -9.27 -5.92
CA ALA A 60 3.09 -8.56 -7.08
C ALA A 60 1.86 -9.25 -7.69
N ASP A 61 1.91 -10.57 -7.82
CA ASP A 61 0.80 -11.37 -8.37
C ASP A 61 -0.44 -11.32 -7.45
N HIS A 62 -0.22 -11.45 -6.14
CA HIS A 62 -1.30 -11.39 -5.14
C HIS A 62 -1.96 -10.01 -5.12
N VAL A 63 -1.15 -8.94 -5.11
CA VAL A 63 -1.62 -7.56 -5.16
C VAL A 63 -2.41 -7.32 -6.43
N SER A 64 -1.87 -7.68 -7.61
CA SER A 64 -2.57 -7.50 -8.89
C SER A 64 -3.92 -8.22 -8.94
N SER A 65 -4.02 -9.40 -8.34
CA SER A 65 -5.28 -10.15 -8.30
C SER A 65 -6.34 -9.55 -7.36
N SER A 66 -5.89 -8.82 -6.34
CA SER A 66 -6.76 -8.26 -5.29
C SER A 66 -7.25 -6.85 -5.61
N VAL A 67 -6.58 -6.14 -6.52
CA VAL A 67 -6.88 -4.73 -6.85
C VAL A 67 -7.62 -4.53 -8.18
N GLY A 68 -7.86 -5.59 -8.95
CA GLY A 68 -8.59 -5.55 -10.23
C GLY A 68 -7.76 -5.06 -11.42
#